data_AF-A0A497IH77-F1
#
_entry.id   AF-A0A497IH77-F1
#
_cell.length_a   1.000
_cell.length_b   1.000
_cell.length_c   1.000
_cell.angle_alpha   90.00
_cell.angle_beta   90.00
_cell.angle_gamma   90.00
#
_symmetry.space_group_name_H-M   'P 1'
#
loop_
_entity.id
_entity.type
_entity.pdbx_description
1 polymer ?
#
loop_
_entity_poly.entity_id
_entity_poly.type
_entity_poly.pdbx_seq_one_letter_code
_entity_poly.pdbx_strand_id
1 'polypeptide(L)'
;MSIWASAEITPEGDWYQTTNTFMSETLEIANDEQGYFMTDRSTYITLKDEINLTVLVEGDPVLINHYHAIAVNPAKNPNVNYELAADFIEYLSSTEGQTIIAEFGTNEYSEALYYPCTQ
;
A
#
# COMPACT_ATOMS: atom_id res chain seq x y z
N MET A 1 -4.57 0.11 15.70
CA MET A 1 -4.75 -0.45 14.35
C MET A 1 -6.17 -1.03 14.28
N SER A 2 -6.97 -0.70 13.27
CA SER A 2 -8.41 -1.07 13.23
C SER A 2 -8.65 -2.58 13.24
N ILE A 3 -7.79 -3.36 12.58
CA ILE A 3 -7.93 -4.83 12.46
C ILE A 3 -7.87 -5.52 13.83
N TRP A 4 -6.89 -5.19 14.68
CA TRP A 4 -6.80 -5.76 16.04
C TRP A 4 -8.03 -5.44 16.89
N ALA A 5 -8.55 -4.21 16.78
CA ALA A 5 -9.77 -3.81 17.49
C ALA A 5 -11.00 -4.57 17.00
N SER A 6 -11.15 -4.79 15.68
CA SER A 6 -12.23 -5.60 15.12
C SER A 6 -12.16 -7.08 15.53
N ALA A 7 -10.96 -7.59 15.81
CA ALA A 7 -10.76 -8.93 16.34
C ALA A 7 -10.89 -9.02 17.87
N GLU A 8 -11.12 -7.89 18.55
CA GLU A 8 -11.14 -7.79 20.02
C GLU A 8 -9.83 -8.27 20.68
N ILE A 9 -8.70 -8.07 19.99
CA ILE A 9 -7.36 -8.45 20.45
C ILE A 9 -6.54 -7.20 20.77
N THR A 10 -5.92 -7.19 21.94
CA THR A 10 -4.83 -6.26 22.25
C THR A 10 -3.50 -6.91 21.82
N PRO A 11 -2.76 -6.35 20.85
CA PRO A 11 -1.52 -6.92 20.38
C PRO A 11 -0.39 -6.62 21.38
N GLU A 12 -0.22 -7.47 22.38
CA GLU A 12 0.78 -7.34 23.44
C GLU A 12 1.33 -8.70 23.91
N GLY A 13 2.55 -8.68 24.44
CA GLY A 13 3.25 -9.87 24.97
C GLY A 13 4.30 -10.44 24.01
N ASP A 14 4.90 -11.57 24.40
CA ASP A 14 6.09 -12.14 23.75
C ASP A 14 5.86 -12.55 22.28
N TRP A 15 4.61 -12.71 21.85
CA TRP A 15 4.24 -13.09 20.48
C TRP A 15 4.11 -11.89 19.53
N TYR A 16 4.08 -10.66 20.06
CA TYR A 16 3.86 -9.45 19.28
C TYR A 16 5.07 -8.52 19.38
N GLN A 17 5.72 -8.29 18.24
CA GLN A 17 6.91 -7.46 18.12
C GLN A 17 6.62 -6.18 17.36
N THR A 18 7.15 -5.06 17.84
CA THR A 18 7.15 -3.79 17.10
C THR A 18 8.58 -3.43 16.72
N THR A 19 8.87 -3.39 15.42
CA THR A 19 10.22 -3.17 14.89
C THR A 19 10.60 -1.69 14.79
N ASN A 20 9.61 -0.79 14.69
CA ASN A 20 9.81 0.66 14.49
C ASN A 20 10.71 1.01 13.29
N THR A 21 10.69 0.19 12.25
CA THR A 21 11.44 0.41 11.01
C THR A 21 10.51 0.38 9.77
N PHE A 22 11.07 0.46 8.58
CA PHE A 22 10.36 0.40 7.31
C PHE A 22 9.76 -0.99 7.03
N MET A 23 8.82 -1.05 6.07
CA MET A 23 8.11 -2.27 5.71
C MET A 23 9.06 -3.38 5.22
N SER A 24 10.02 -3.05 4.36
CA SER A 24 11.02 -3.99 3.83
C SER A 24 11.85 -4.65 4.93
N GLU A 25 12.46 -3.83 5.79
CA GLU A 25 13.26 -4.33 6.93
C GLU A 25 12.41 -5.14 7.91
N THR A 26 11.15 -4.75 8.14
CA THR A 26 10.25 -5.52 9.01
C THR A 26 9.87 -6.87 8.39
N LEU A 27 9.70 -6.92 7.07
CA LEU A 27 9.44 -8.17 6.35
C LEU A 27 10.65 -9.10 6.38
N GLU A 28 11.87 -8.57 6.26
CA GLU A 28 13.11 -9.33 6.43
C GLU A 28 13.24 -9.90 7.85
N ILE A 29 12.95 -9.10 8.88
CA ILE A 29 12.92 -9.57 10.27
C ILE A 29 11.90 -10.70 10.44
N ALA A 30 10.68 -10.52 9.91
CA ALA A 30 9.66 -11.56 9.97
C ALA A 30 10.09 -12.83 9.23
N ASN A 31 10.83 -12.70 8.14
CA ASN A 31 11.42 -13.82 7.42
C ASN A 31 12.47 -14.53 8.28
N ASP A 32 13.40 -13.81 8.88
CA ASP A 32 14.47 -14.39 9.71
C ASP A 32 13.91 -15.09 10.95
N GLU A 33 12.88 -14.52 11.56
CA GLU A 33 12.20 -15.07 12.74
C GLU A 33 11.17 -16.16 12.38
N GLN A 34 10.91 -16.39 11.09
CA GLN A 34 9.86 -17.29 10.59
C GLN A 34 8.48 -16.95 11.18
N GLY A 35 8.21 -15.65 11.31
CA GLY A 35 6.99 -15.09 11.89
C GLY A 35 5.93 -14.70 10.86
N TYR A 36 4.94 -13.95 11.33
CA TYR A 36 3.85 -13.41 10.51
C TYR A 36 3.96 -11.89 10.47
N PHE A 37 3.79 -11.30 9.28
CA PHE A 37 3.76 -9.86 9.11
C PHE A 37 2.71 -9.45 8.10
N MET A 38 1.88 -8.46 8.46
CA MET A 38 0.94 -7.82 7.54
C MET A 38 1.70 -6.71 6.82
N THR A 39 2.00 -6.93 5.55
CA THR A 39 2.71 -5.98 4.69
C THR A 39 1.85 -5.61 3.48
N ASP A 40 2.16 -4.49 2.84
CA ASP A 40 1.56 -4.14 1.55
C ASP A 40 2.09 -5.07 0.44
N ARG A 41 1.27 -5.26 -0.60
CA ARG A 41 1.61 -6.19 -1.69
C ARG A 41 2.83 -5.73 -2.49
N SER A 42 3.05 -4.42 -2.64
CA SER A 42 4.23 -3.90 -3.33
C SER A 42 5.54 -4.28 -2.64
N THR A 43 5.60 -4.15 -1.31
CA THR A 43 6.77 -4.55 -0.52
C THR A 43 7.02 -6.06 -0.65
N TYR A 44 5.99 -6.89 -0.52
CA TYR A 44 6.13 -8.34 -0.69
C TYR A 44 6.64 -8.71 -2.08
N ILE A 45 6.02 -8.19 -3.15
CA ILE A 45 6.41 -8.50 -4.54
C ILE A 45 7.87 -8.13 -4.81
N THR A 46 8.34 -7.01 -4.24
CA THR A 46 9.72 -6.54 -4.43
C THR A 46 10.75 -7.45 -3.78
N LEU A 47 10.39 -8.12 -2.68
CA LEU A 47 11.30 -8.95 -1.88
C LEU A 47 11.04 -10.47 -1.99
N LYS A 48 9.99 -10.89 -2.71
CA LYS A 48 9.51 -12.29 -2.71
C LYS A 48 10.56 -13.32 -3.13
N ASP A 49 11.53 -12.94 -3.96
CA ASP A 49 12.60 -13.81 -4.44
C ASP A 49 13.78 -13.89 -3.44
N GLU A 50 13.82 -13.01 -2.44
CA GLU A 50 14.86 -12.91 -1.41
C GLU A 50 14.42 -13.48 -0.05
N ILE A 51 13.12 -13.71 0.13
CA ILE A 51 12.52 -14.22 1.37
C ILE A 51 11.90 -15.61 1.18
N ASN A 52 11.72 -16.33 2.29
CA ASN A 52 11.07 -17.65 2.34
C ASN A 52 9.63 -17.58 2.92
N LEU A 53 9.04 -16.39 2.99
CA LEU A 53 7.67 -16.18 3.44
C LEU A 53 6.69 -16.37 2.28
N THR A 54 5.47 -16.79 2.61
CA THR A 54 4.38 -16.95 1.63
C THR A 54 3.14 -16.18 2.08
N VAL A 55 2.32 -15.76 1.12
CA VAL A 55 1.06 -15.07 1.41
C VAL A 55 0.06 -16.08 1.96
N LEU A 56 -0.44 -15.80 3.17
CA LEU A 56 -1.45 -16.65 3.82
C LEU A 56 -2.86 -16.07 3.76
N VAL A 57 -2.98 -14.74 3.71
CA VAL A 57 -4.26 -14.03 3.67
C VAL A 57 -4.14 -12.83 2.72
N GLU A 58 -5.06 -12.73 1.76
CA GLU A 58 -5.18 -11.61 0.82
C GLU A 58 -6.63 -11.48 0.31
N GLY A 59 -6.96 -10.34 -0.29
CA GLY A 59 -8.24 -10.13 -0.97
C GLY A 59 -9.42 -9.75 -0.07
N ASP A 60 -9.27 -9.77 1.26
CA ASP A 60 -10.30 -9.27 2.16
C ASP A 60 -10.50 -7.75 1.95
N PRO A 61 -11.74 -7.24 1.81
CA PRO A 61 -12.00 -5.82 1.67
C PRO A 61 -11.39 -4.93 2.75
N VAL A 62 -11.18 -5.45 3.97
CA VAL A 62 -10.51 -4.71 5.07
C VAL A 62 -9.04 -4.39 4.76
N LEU A 63 -8.42 -5.14 3.84
CA LEU A 63 -7.02 -4.98 3.42
C LEU A 63 -6.86 -4.00 2.25
N ILE A 64 -7.97 -3.50 1.69
CA ILE A 64 -7.90 -2.56 0.57
C ILE A 64 -7.38 -1.20 1.08
N ASN A 65 -6.22 -0.81 0.56
CA ASN A 65 -5.60 0.48 0.84
C ASN A 65 -5.92 1.49 -0.28
N HIS A 66 -6.97 2.29 -0.10
CA HIS A 66 -7.41 3.27 -1.10
C HIS A 66 -6.55 4.54 -1.12
N TYR A 67 -6.07 4.91 -2.31
CA TYR A 67 -5.41 6.18 -2.55
C TYR A 67 -6.39 7.22 -3.09
N HIS A 68 -6.25 8.46 -2.64
CA HIS A 68 -7.06 9.59 -3.09
C HIS A 68 -6.16 10.76 -3.43
N ALA A 69 -6.45 11.43 -4.55
CA ALA A 69 -5.82 12.71 -4.88
C ALA A 69 -6.77 13.84 -4.46
N ILE A 70 -6.25 14.79 -3.65
CA ILE A 70 -7.06 15.86 -3.06
C ILE A 70 -6.42 17.21 -3.39
N ALA A 71 -7.13 18.04 -4.16
CA ALA A 71 -6.68 19.39 -4.45
C ALA A 71 -6.75 20.27 -3.19
N VAL A 72 -5.67 21.02 -2.92
CA VAL A 72 -5.61 21.93 -1.79
C VAL A 72 -6.56 23.12 -2.03
N ASN A 73 -7.36 23.47 -1.02
CA ASN A 73 -8.32 24.56 -1.12
C ASN A 73 -7.62 25.93 -1.33
N PRO A 74 -7.82 26.61 -2.46
CA PRO A 74 -7.14 27.86 -2.79
C PRO A 74 -7.66 29.06 -1.98
N ALA A 75 -8.90 29.01 -1.45
CA ALA A 75 -9.41 30.04 -0.57
C ALA A 75 -8.69 30.08 0.79
N LYS A 76 -8.13 28.93 1.21
CA LYS A 76 -7.30 28.83 2.42
C LYS A 76 -5.81 29.00 2.12
N ASN A 77 -5.37 28.67 0.91
CA ASN A 77 -3.98 28.73 0.49
C ASN A 77 -3.87 29.42 -0.87
N PRO A 78 -3.80 30.76 -0.93
CA PRO A 78 -3.92 31.50 -2.19
C PRO A 78 -2.75 31.31 -3.16
N ASN A 79 -1.61 30.78 -2.71
CA ASN A 79 -0.41 30.58 -3.53
C ASN A 79 -0.35 29.19 -4.20
N VAL A 80 -1.38 28.34 -4.04
CA VAL A 80 -1.40 27.02 -4.68
C VAL A 80 -1.80 27.14 -6.14
N ASN A 81 -1.23 26.28 -6.99
CA ASN A 81 -1.67 26.14 -8.37
C ASN A 81 -2.84 25.14 -8.44
N TYR A 82 -4.04 25.64 -8.17
CA TYR A 82 -5.25 24.81 -8.13
C TYR A 82 -5.59 24.19 -9.48
N GLU A 83 -5.46 24.97 -10.56
CA GLU A 83 -5.77 24.51 -11.92
C GLU A 83 -4.89 23.31 -12.30
N LEU A 84 -3.57 23.41 -12.09
CA LEU A 84 -2.66 22.29 -12.36
C LEU A 84 -2.95 21.05 -11.48
N ALA A 85 -3.36 21.25 -10.23
CA ALA A 85 -3.74 20.14 -9.36
C ALA A 85 -5.03 19.46 -9.86
N ALA A 86 -5.99 20.22 -10.35
CA ALA A 86 -7.22 19.69 -10.94
C ALA A 86 -6.93 18.90 -12.23
N ASP A 87 -6.11 19.46 -13.13
CA ASP A 87 -5.68 18.80 -14.36
C ASP A 87 -4.95 17.48 -14.06
N PHE A 88 -4.09 17.46 -13.04
CA PHE A 88 -3.41 16.25 -12.60
C PHE A 88 -4.36 15.18 -12.05
N ILE A 89 -5.38 15.59 -11.28
CA ILE A 89 -6.40 14.67 -10.75
C ILE A 89 -7.24 14.08 -11.91
N GLU A 90 -7.59 14.91 -12.89
CA GLU A 90 -8.29 14.47 -14.11
C GLU A 90 -7.44 13.47 -14.89
N TYR A 91 -6.15 13.77 -15.10
CA TYR A 91 -5.21 12.87 -15.75
C TYR A 91 -5.07 11.54 -14.99
N LEU A 92 -4.89 11.57 -13.67
CA LEU A 92 -4.81 10.36 -12.83
C LEU A 92 -6.07 9.50 -12.97
N SER A 93 -7.24 10.10 -13.10
CA SER A 93 -8.53 9.41 -13.23
C SER A 93 -8.88 9.01 -14.67
N SER A 94 -8.10 9.49 -15.65
CA SER A 94 -8.29 9.19 -17.06
C SER A 94 -7.94 7.72 -17.38
N THR A 95 -8.42 7.24 -18.53
CA THR A 95 -8.04 5.91 -19.03
C THR A 95 -6.53 5.75 -19.16
N GLU A 96 -5.82 6.79 -19.60
CA GLU A 96 -4.36 6.78 -19.73
C GLU A 96 -3.69 6.63 -18.35
N GLY A 97 -4.05 7.49 -17.39
CA GLY A 97 -3.51 7.44 -16.03
C GLY A 97 -3.78 6.10 -15.33
N GLN A 98 -5.00 5.57 -15.45
CA GLN A 98 -5.36 4.27 -14.87
C GLN A 98 -4.64 3.11 -15.55
N THR A 99 -4.38 3.18 -16.86
CA THR A 99 -3.58 2.17 -17.58
C THR A 99 -2.14 2.14 -17.07
N ILE A 100 -1.52 3.32 -16.90
CA ILE A 100 -0.16 3.43 -16.35
C ILE A 100 -0.10 2.81 -14.95
N ILE A 101 -1.10 3.06 -14.10
CA ILE A 101 -1.19 2.48 -12.76
C ILE A 101 -1.32 0.96 -12.83
N ALA A 102 -2.19 0.44 -13.71
CA ALA A 102 -2.43 -1.00 -13.87
C ALA A 102 -1.20 -1.78 -14.36
N GLU A 103 -0.37 -1.15 -15.19
CA GLU A 103 0.81 -1.78 -15.78
C GLU A 103 2.08 -1.58 -14.94
N PHE A 104 2.04 -0.72 -13.92
CA PHE A 104 3.20 -0.38 -13.12
C PHE A 104 3.78 -1.61 -12.39
N GLY A 105 5.09 -1.83 -12.59
CA GLY A 105 5.85 -2.94 -12.01
C GLY A 105 5.78 -4.26 -12.77
N THR A 106 4.85 -4.43 -13.72
CA THR A 106 4.67 -5.70 -14.45
C THR A 106 5.93 -6.15 -15.20
N ASN A 107 6.66 -5.22 -15.81
CA ASN A 107 7.89 -5.52 -16.55
C ASN A 107 9.04 -6.02 -15.67
N GLU A 108 9.07 -5.60 -14.40
CA GLU A 108 10.16 -5.91 -13.46
C GLU A 108 9.81 -7.13 -12.60
N TYR A 109 8.57 -7.21 -12.11
CA TYR A 109 8.16 -8.20 -11.12
C TYR A 109 7.18 -9.27 -11.65
N SER A 110 6.82 -9.20 -12.93
CA SER A 110 5.80 -10.04 -13.59
C SER A 110 4.38 -9.93 -13.01
N GLU A 111 4.16 -8.97 -12.11
CA GLU A 111 2.89 -8.70 -11.44
C GLU A 111 2.69 -7.18 -11.33
N ALA A 112 1.43 -6.73 -11.37
CA ALA A 112 1.09 -5.34 -11.12
C ALA A 112 1.23 -5.01 -9.62
N LEU A 113 1.84 -3.87 -9.31
CA LEU A 113 2.00 -3.41 -7.92
C LEU A 113 0.74 -2.71 -7.39
N TYR A 114 -0.04 -2.10 -8.29
CA TYR A 114 -1.23 -1.33 -7.96
C TYR A 114 -2.39 -1.73 -8.86
N TYR A 115 -3.61 -1.55 -8.35
CA TYR A 115 -4.84 -1.88 -9.06
C TYR A 115 -5.66 -0.60 -9.27
N PRO A 116 -6.15 -0.34 -10.50
CA PRO A 116 -7.07 0.74 -10.77
C PRO A 116 -8.30 0.67 -9.87
N CYS A 117 -8.67 1.82 -9.31
CA CYS A 117 -9.90 1.95 -8.54
C CYS A 117 -10.89 2.76 -9.39
N THR A 118 -11.55 2.11 -10.35
CA THR A 118 -12.60 2.76 -11.14
C THR A 118 -13.91 2.75 -10.36
N GLN A 119 -14.43 3.94 -10.03
CA GLN A 119 -15.87 4.18 -9.89
C GLN A 119 -16.38 4.74 -11.21
#